data_AF-A0A4Q9KW26-F1
#
_entry.id   AF-A0A4Q9KW26-F1
#
_cell.length_a   1.000
_cell.length_b   1.000
_cell.length_c   1.000
_cell.angle_alpha   90.00
_cell.angle_beta   90.00
_cell.angle_gamma   90.00
#
_symmetry.space_group_name_H-M   'P 1'
#
loop_
_entity.id
_entity.type
_entity.pdbx_description
1 polymer ?
#
loop_
_entity_poly.entity_id
_entity_poly.type
_entity_poly.pdbx_seq_one_letter_code
_entity_poly.pdbx_strand_id
1 'polypeptide(L)'
;MPKIISGKNRQEKEIITTFLKTAEHFTLLGNDICLKRPDHLIRAVFGFETALIKQIIQTELAVAHIGVIRMMALIVQKYYGIPKAYIKEYVKDCEACSGFNSLKKIQLVYINHITKK
;
A
#
# COMPACT_ATOMS: atom_id res chain seq x y z
N MET A 1 25.94 -0.47 -23.69
CA MET A 1 24.93 0.45 -24.29
C MET A 1 23.57 0.12 -23.69
N PRO A 2 22.82 1.08 -23.12
CA PRO A 2 21.46 0.79 -22.65
C PRO A 2 20.58 0.48 -23.87
N LYS A 3 19.83 -0.63 -23.83
CA LYS A 3 18.82 -0.92 -24.86
C LYS A 3 17.66 0.07 -24.70
N ILE A 4 17.44 0.90 -25.69
CA ILE A 4 16.27 1.79 -25.75
C ILE A 4 15.05 0.91 -25.98
N ILE A 5 14.18 0.82 -24.96
CA ILE A 5 12.88 0.15 -25.07
C ILE A 5 11.98 1.10 -25.87
N SER A 6 11.53 0.69 -27.06
CA SER A 6 10.64 1.48 -27.91
C SER A 6 9.26 0.81 -27.95
N GLY A 7 8.20 1.55 -27.59
CA GLY A 7 6.83 1.08 -27.66
C GLY A 7 6.35 0.94 -29.10
N LYS A 8 5.58 -0.11 -29.40
CA LYS A 8 5.04 -0.39 -30.74
C LYS A 8 3.82 0.45 -31.07
N ASN A 9 3.02 0.80 -30.06
CA ASN A 9 1.82 1.65 -30.20
C ASN A 9 1.90 2.93 -29.37
N ARG A 10 0.97 3.86 -29.58
CA ARG A 10 0.93 5.17 -28.90
C ARG A 10 0.86 5.03 -27.37
N GLN A 11 0.05 4.10 -26.88
CA GLN A 11 -0.18 3.88 -25.45
C GLN A 11 1.09 3.33 -24.77
N GLU A 12 1.78 2.38 -25.40
CA GLU A 12 3.07 1.86 -24.93
C GLU A 12 4.15 2.94 -24.92
N LYS A 13 4.20 3.79 -25.96
CA LYS A 13 5.15 4.91 -26.00
C LYS A 13 4.90 5.92 -24.87
N GLU A 14 3.64 6.22 -24.56
CA GLU A 14 3.26 7.09 -23.44
C GLU A 14 3.65 6.46 -22.08
N ILE A 15 3.40 5.16 -21.89
CA ILE A 15 3.81 4.42 -20.69
C ILE A 15 5.33 4.42 -20.53
N ILE A 16 6.07 4.09 -21.59
CA ILE A 16 7.54 4.06 -21.58
C ILE A 16 8.11 5.45 -21.30
N THR A 17 7.58 6.49 -21.95
CA THR A 17 8.05 7.86 -21.73
C THR A 17 7.78 8.31 -20.30
N THR A 18 6.62 7.97 -19.75
CA THR A 18 6.27 8.26 -18.35
C THR A 18 7.19 7.53 -17.39
N PHE A 19 7.48 6.25 -17.66
CA PHE A 19 8.41 5.45 -16.88
C PHE A 19 9.83 6.03 -16.92
N LEU A 20 10.35 6.37 -18.10
CA LEU A 20 11.69 6.95 -18.26
C LEU A 20 11.83 8.30 -17.55
N LYS A 21 10.84 9.19 -17.68
CA LYS A 21 10.80 10.45 -16.92
C LYS A 21 10.76 10.21 -15.42
N THR A 22 10.01 9.22 -14.98
CA THR A 22 9.98 8.83 -13.56
C THR A 22 11.31 8.21 -13.12
N ALA A 23 12.02 7.53 -14.03
CA ALA A 23 13.28 6.88 -13.72
C ALA A 23 14.42 7.85 -13.40
N GLU A 24 14.40 9.04 -14.00
CA GLU A 24 15.31 10.14 -13.66
C GLU A 24 15.18 10.60 -12.20
N HIS A 25 14.04 10.32 -11.57
CA HIS A 25 13.79 10.62 -10.17
C HIS A 25 14.15 9.48 -9.22
N PHE A 26 14.57 8.30 -9.70
CA PHE A 26 15.06 7.25 -8.81
C PHE A 26 16.52 7.51 -8.41
N THR A 27 16.84 7.15 -7.17
CA THR A 27 18.18 7.21 -6.60
C THR A 27 18.42 5.98 -5.72
N LEU A 28 19.69 5.68 -5.44
CA LEU A 28 20.07 4.63 -4.51
C LEU A 28 20.36 5.25 -3.14
N LEU A 29 19.77 4.69 -2.10
CA LEU A 29 20.06 5.01 -0.71
C LEU A 29 20.46 3.72 0.01
N GLY A 30 21.76 3.53 0.23
CA GLY A 30 22.29 2.25 0.69
C GLY A 30 21.98 1.13 -0.32
N ASN A 31 21.24 0.12 0.12
CA ASN A 31 20.83 -1.02 -0.72
C ASN A 31 19.42 -0.87 -1.30
N ASP A 32 18.73 0.25 -1.04
CA ASP A 32 17.36 0.47 -1.47
C ASP A 32 17.28 1.44 -2.66
N ILE A 33 16.37 1.15 -3.58
CA ILE A 33 15.96 2.09 -4.63
C ILE A 33 14.90 3.03 -4.04
N CYS A 34 15.09 4.34 -4.20
CA CYS A 34 14.20 5.37 -3.68
C CYS A 34 13.75 6.32 -4.78
N LEU A 35 12.47 6.72 -4.76
CA LEU A 35 11.95 7.82 -5.56
C LEU A 35 12.22 9.14 -4.84
N LYS A 36 12.89 10.07 -5.53
CA LYS A 36 13.12 11.44 -5.07
C LYS A 36 11.86 12.28 -5.26
N ARG A 37 11.31 12.77 -4.16
CA ARG A 37 10.34 13.88 -4.13
C ARG A 37 11.08 15.18 -3.78
N PRO A 38 10.46 16.35 -3.99
CA PRO A 38 11.08 17.64 -3.67
C PRO A 38 11.53 17.76 -2.20
N ASP A 39 10.83 17.11 -1.29
CA ASP A 39 10.93 17.27 0.16
C ASP A 39 11.42 16.02 0.91
N HIS A 40 11.34 14.83 0.31
CA HIS A 40 11.78 13.58 0.93
C HIS A 40 12.08 12.46 -0.09
N LEU A 41 12.65 11.36 0.39
CA LEU A 41 12.86 10.13 -0.37
C LEU A 41 11.79 9.10 0.03
N ILE A 42 11.17 8.45 -0.96
CA ILE A 42 10.20 7.37 -0.76
C ILE A 42 10.81 6.07 -1.26
N ARG A 43 10.72 4.97 -0.50
CA ARG A 43 11.25 3.67 -0.95
C ARG A 43 10.45 3.16 -2.15
N ALA A 44 11.11 2.72 -3.21
CA ALA A 44 10.46 2.12 -4.36
C ALA A 44 10.30 0.61 -4.13
N VAL A 45 9.09 0.11 -4.37
CA VAL A 45 8.76 -1.32 -4.32
C VAL A 45 8.04 -1.68 -5.61
N PHE A 46 8.54 -2.69 -6.31
CA PHE A 46 7.96 -3.07 -7.58
C PHE A 46 6.82 -4.07 -7.40
N GLY A 47 5.75 -3.89 -8.18
CA GLY A 47 4.52 -4.67 -8.07
C GLY A 47 4.69 -6.19 -8.26
N PHE A 48 5.80 -6.65 -8.84
CA PHE A 48 6.11 -8.07 -9.00
C PHE A 48 6.64 -8.71 -7.69
N GLU A 49 7.05 -7.92 -6.71
CA GLU A 49 7.57 -8.40 -5.41
C GLU A 49 6.44 -8.66 -4.41
N THR A 50 5.51 -9.55 -4.77
CA THR A 50 4.28 -9.79 -3.99
C THR A 50 4.54 -10.23 -2.55
N ALA A 51 5.59 -11.03 -2.32
CA ALA A 51 6.02 -11.44 -0.98
C ALA A 51 6.51 -10.26 -0.12
N LEU A 52 7.29 -9.35 -0.71
CA LEU A 52 7.75 -8.14 -0.02
C LEU A 52 6.58 -7.20 0.27
N ILE A 53 5.68 -7.00 -0.70
CA ILE A 53 4.47 -6.20 -0.53
C ILE A 53 3.62 -6.74 0.63
N LYS A 54 3.43 -8.06 0.69
CA LYS A 54 2.73 -8.72 1.80
C LYS A 54 3.41 -8.43 3.14
N GLN A 55 4.73 -8.60 3.22
CA GLN A 55 5.49 -8.35 4.45
C GLN A 55 5.41 -6.88 4.90
N ILE A 56 5.50 -5.92 3.96
CA ILE A 56 5.35 -4.49 4.25
C ILE A 56 3.97 -4.21 4.83
N ILE A 57 2.91 -4.70 4.17
CA ILE A 57 1.53 -4.47 4.64
C ILE A 57 1.31 -5.12 6.00
N GLN A 58 1.79 -6.34 6.23
CA GLN A 58 1.68 -7.02 7.52
C GLN A 58 2.41 -6.26 8.64
N THR A 59 3.61 -5.77 8.36
CA THR A 59 4.42 -5.01 9.34
C THR A 59 3.70 -3.72 9.74
N GLU A 60 3.24 -2.93 8.76
CA GLU A 60 2.53 -1.68 9.01
C GLU A 60 1.16 -1.93 9.68
N LEU A 61 0.48 -3.04 9.37
CA LEU A 61 -0.80 -3.40 9.96
C LEU A 61 -0.67 -3.89 11.40
N ALA A 62 0.41 -4.61 11.72
CA ALA A 62 0.71 -5.08 13.07
C ALA A 62 0.97 -3.94 14.07
N VAL A 63 1.44 -2.78 13.60
CA VAL A 63 1.70 -1.63 14.47
C VAL A 63 0.41 -0.98 14.96
N ALA A 64 -0.64 -0.90 14.14
CA ALA A 64 -1.78 -0.04 14.44
C ALA A 64 -3.17 -0.58 14.09
N HIS A 65 -3.30 -1.78 13.48
CA HIS A 65 -4.58 -2.38 13.07
C HIS A 65 -5.55 -1.39 12.42
N ILE A 66 -5.02 -0.50 11.58
CA ILE A 66 -5.79 0.60 10.99
C ILE A 66 -6.67 0.13 9.83
N GLY A 67 -7.81 0.80 9.65
CA GLY A 67 -8.69 0.54 8.52
C GLY A 67 -8.02 0.80 7.16
N VAL A 68 -8.54 0.14 6.12
CA VAL A 68 -8.00 0.14 4.75
C VAL A 68 -7.66 1.54 4.23
N ILE A 69 -8.52 2.54 4.45
CA ILE A 69 -8.31 3.91 3.95
C ILE A 69 -7.06 4.54 4.56
N ARG A 70 -6.87 4.39 5.88
CA ARG A 70 -5.69 4.90 6.58
C ARG A 70 -4.44 4.12 6.18
N MET A 71 -4.56 2.81 6.01
CA MET A 71 -3.46 1.97 5.56
C MET A 71 -2.96 2.38 4.17
N MET A 72 -3.88 2.62 3.24
CA MET A 72 -3.53 3.10 1.90
C MET A 72 -2.79 4.45 1.96
N ALA A 73 -3.21 5.37 2.83
CA ALA A 73 -2.54 6.66 3.00
C ALA A 73 -1.11 6.49 3.52
N LEU A 74 -0.90 5.65 4.54
CA LEU A 74 0.44 5.39 5.08
C LEU A 74 1.36 4.72 4.07
N ILE A 75 0.87 3.71 3.36
CA ILE A 75 1.66 2.98 2.36
C ILE A 75 2.07 3.89 1.21
N VAL A 76 1.16 4.75 0.70
CA VAL A 76 1.48 5.69 -0.38
C VAL A 76 2.49 6.76 0.06
N GLN A 77 2.51 7.11 1.36
CA GLN A 77 3.49 8.04 1.89
C GLN A 77 4.89 7.43 2.00
N LYS A 78 4.99 6.14 2.36
CA LYS A 78 6.27 5.46 2.63
C LYS A 78 6.84 4.70 1.43
N TYR A 79 5.98 4.23 0.54
CA TYR A 79 6.34 3.34 -0.56
C TYR A 79 5.76 3.79 -1.90
N TYR A 80 6.61 3.83 -2.91
CA TYR A 80 6.21 4.01 -4.30
C TYR A 80 6.02 2.66 -4.98
N GLY A 81 5.00 2.54 -5.82
CA GLY A 81 4.82 1.38 -6.70
C GLY A 81 3.98 0.24 -6.14
N ILE A 82 3.51 0.30 -4.88
CA ILE A 82 2.60 -0.69 -4.30
C ILE A 82 1.16 -0.46 -4.80
N PRO A 83 0.55 -1.43 -5.52
CA PRO A 83 -0.83 -1.31 -6.00
C PRO A 83 -1.86 -1.27 -4.87
N LYS A 84 -2.84 -0.37 -5.00
CA LYS A 84 -3.96 -0.21 -4.05
C LYS A 84 -4.77 -1.50 -3.86
N ALA A 85 -4.88 -2.33 -4.91
CA ALA A 85 -5.60 -3.59 -4.88
C ALA A 85 -5.01 -4.56 -3.84
N TYR A 86 -3.68 -4.70 -3.82
CA TYR A 86 -2.99 -5.55 -2.85
C TYR A 86 -3.20 -5.06 -1.42
N ILE A 87 -3.09 -3.74 -1.17
CA ILE A 87 -3.34 -3.17 0.18
C ILE A 87 -4.75 -3.56 0.66
N LYS A 88 -5.75 -3.44 -0.21
CA LYS A 88 -7.14 -3.75 0.14
C LYS A 88 -7.35 -5.24 0.43
N GLU A 89 -6.73 -6.12 -0.33
CA GLU A 89 -6.78 -7.57 -0.14
C GLU A 89 -6.19 -7.95 1.23
N TYR A 90 -4.94 -7.58 1.48
CA TYR A 90 -4.23 -7.98 2.70
C TYR A 90 -4.80 -7.38 3.99
N VAL A 91 -5.36 -6.16 3.97
CA VAL A 91 -5.96 -5.56 5.17
C VAL A 91 -7.30 -6.22 5.51
N LYS A 92 -8.05 -6.73 4.53
CA LYS A 92 -9.31 -7.44 4.77
C LYS A 92 -9.09 -8.78 5.48
N ASP A 93 -7.96 -9.42 5.21
CA ASP A 93 -7.61 -10.72 5.78
C ASP A 93 -7.09 -10.63 7.23
N CYS A 94 -7.11 -9.44 7.84
CA CYS A 94 -6.71 -9.26 9.22
C CYS A 94 -7.78 -9.77 10.18
N GLU A 95 -7.52 -10.94 10.79
CA GLU A 95 -8.41 -11.61 11.75
C GLU A 95 -8.75 -10.73 12.96
N ALA A 96 -7.77 -9.99 13.51
CA ALA A 96 -8.03 -9.09 14.64
C ALA A 96 -9.02 -7.97 14.27
N CYS A 97 -8.84 -7.38 13.08
CA CYS A 97 -9.74 -6.35 12.56
C CYS A 97 -11.14 -6.91 12.26
N SER A 98 -11.23 -8.12 11.70
CA SER A 98 -12.51 -8.76 11.38
C SER A 98 -13.27 -9.15 12.65
N GLY A 99 -12.58 -9.65 13.67
CA GLY A 99 -13.13 -9.94 15.01
C GLY A 99 -13.69 -8.68 15.67
N PHE A 100 -12.91 -7.60 15.74
CA PHE A 100 -13.35 -6.34 16.35
C PHE A 100 -14.56 -5.71 15.63
N ASN A 101 -14.56 -5.72 14.30
CA ASN A 101 -15.70 -5.20 13.52
C ASN A 101 -16.96 -6.06 13.71
N SER A 102 -16.80 -7.37 13.93
CA SER A 102 -17.91 -8.27 14.28
C SER A 102 -18.45 -7.97 15.67
N LEU A 103 -17.60 -7.69 16.65
CA LEU A 103 -18.03 -7.27 18.00
C LEU A 103 -18.85 -5.97 17.98
N LYS A 104 -18.46 -4.98 17.18
CA LYS A 104 -19.26 -3.74 17.00
C LYS A 104 -20.66 -4.00 16.43
N LYS A 105 -20.82 -4.98 15.55
CA LYS A 105 -22.14 -5.39 15.03
C LYS A 105 -22.97 -6.08 16.11
N ILE A 106 -22.34 -6.90 16.95
CA ILE A 106 -23.03 -7.59 18.06
C ILE A 106 -23.43 -6.60 19.15
N GLN A 107 -22.63 -5.56 19.45
CA GLN A 107 -22.98 -4.53 20.43
C GLN A 107 -24.20 -3.67 20.03
N LEU A 108 -24.55 -3.61 18.74
CA LEU A 108 -25.81 -3.01 18.27
C LEU A 108 -27.04 -3.90 18.54
N VAL A 109 -26.85 -5.12 19.03
CA VAL A 109 -27.90 -6.07 19.39
C VAL A 109 -28.04 -6.12 20.92
N TYR A 110 -29.14 -5.53 21.41
CA TYR A 110 -29.73 -5.66 22.75
C TYR A 110 -28.89 -5.23 23.96
N ILE A 111 -28.81 -3.92 24.20
CA ILE A 111 -28.73 -3.40 25.57
C ILE A 111 -30.17 -3.42 26.13
N ASN A 112 -30.57 -4.53 26.75
CA ASN A 112 -31.74 -4.50 27.62
C ASN A 112 -31.40 -3.60 28.80
N HIS A 113 -32.06 -2.45 28.92
CA HIS A 113 -31.99 -1.61 30.11
C HIS A 113 -32.47 -2.45 31.29
N ILE A 114 -31.54 -2.86 32.17
CA ILE A 114 -31.85 -3.51 33.43
C ILE A 114 -32.42 -2.43 34.34
N THR A 115 -33.74 -2.29 34.38
CA THR A 115 -34.40 -1.52 35.44
C THR A 115 -34.32 -2.31 36.74
N LYS A 116 -33.66 -1.72 37.76
CA LYS A 116 -33.73 -2.24 39.12
C LYS A 116 -35.20 -2.22 39.56
N LYS A 117 -35.72 -3.36 40.02
CA LYS A 117 -36.97 -3.45 40.78
C LYS A 117 -36.84 -2.67 42.09
#